data_AF-A0A1T2L4Y3-F1
#
_entry.id   AF-A0A1T2L4Y3-F1
#
_cell.length_a   1.000
_cell.length_b   1.000
_cell.length_c   1.000
_cell.angle_alpha   90.00
_cell.angle_beta   90.00
_cell.angle_gamma   90.00
#
_symmetry.space_group_name_H-M   'P 1'
#
loop_
_entity.id
_entity.type
_entity.pdbx_description
1 polymer ?
#
loop_
_entity_poly.entity_id
_entity_poly.type
_entity_poly.pdbx_seq_one_letter_code
_entity_poly.pdbx_strand_id
1 'polypeptide(L)'
;MDKGKLKRFAGEAHSGSDRTAPYPVSRMAPATELVDMAREIAEADKQLGNVTHAKLKVIADQMQTLQQQARRVLERAQRDQLLHRARCNFSRQPGKRYHLYQPGSRYFCGSLFWASKPKQAANT
;
A
#
# COMPACT_ATOMS: atom_id res chain seq x y z
N MET A 1 -37.34 18.76 40.01
CA MET A 1 -37.06 18.14 38.69
C MET A 1 -37.86 18.90 37.66
N ASP A 2 -37.22 19.89 37.03
CA ASP A 2 -37.83 20.66 35.94
C ASP A 2 -37.94 19.75 34.73
N LYS A 3 -39.15 19.27 34.43
CA LYS A 3 -39.41 18.52 33.20
C LYS A 3 -39.45 19.54 32.07
N GLY A 4 -38.28 19.88 31.55
CA GLY A 4 -38.13 20.74 30.37
C GLY A 4 -39.10 20.28 29.28
N LYS A 5 -39.95 21.20 28.80
CA LYS A 5 -40.95 20.91 27.77
C LYS A 5 -40.26 20.34 26.54
N LEU A 6 -40.48 19.05 26.27
CA LEU A 6 -40.08 18.39 25.03
C LEU A 6 -40.68 19.16 23.84
N LYS A 7 -39.82 19.73 23.00
CA LYS A 7 -40.26 20.44 21.79
C LYS A 7 -40.76 19.41 20.78
N ARG A 8 -42.07 19.43 20.51
CA ARG A 8 -42.66 18.60 19.45
C ARG A 8 -42.17 19.10 18.09
N PHE A 9 -41.97 18.17 17.17
CA PHE A 9 -41.73 18.47 15.78
C PHE A 9 -42.89 19.32 15.23
N ALA A 10 -42.57 20.44 14.58
CA ALA A 10 -43.53 21.43 14.08
C ALA A 10 -43.59 21.49 12.54
N GLY A 11 -42.96 20.54 11.84
CA GLY A 11 -42.99 20.42 10.38
C GLY A 11 -44.12 19.53 9.87
N GLU A 12 -44.14 19.30 8.56
CA GLU A 12 -45.09 18.41 7.89
C GLU A 12 -44.90 16.96 8.35
N ALA A 13 -45.99 16.24 8.60
CA ALA A 13 -45.94 14.87 9.08
C ALA A 13 -45.21 13.96 8.07
N HIS A 14 -44.27 13.15 8.54
CA HIS A 14 -43.51 12.23 7.70
C HIS A 14 -44.45 11.25 6.97
N SER A 15 -44.53 11.34 5.64
CA SER A 15 -45.26 10.39 4.81
C SER A 15 -44.27 9.36 4.22
N GLY A 16 -43.93 8.35 5.01
CA GLY A 16 -43.00 7.31 4.58
C GLY A 16 -42.99 6.14 5.54
N SER A 17 -42.11 5.16 5.30
CA SER A 17 -41.95 4.05 6.24
C SER A 17 -41.50 4.56 7.61
N ASP A 18 -41.97 3.90 8.68
CA ASP A 18 -41.62 4.21 10.08
C ASP A 18 -40.11 4.35 10.34
N ARG A 19 -39.29 3.57 9.62
CA ARG A 19 -37.83 3.53 9.75
C ARG A 19 -37.09 4.71 9.10
N THR A 20 -37.79 5.53 8.31
CA THR A 20 -37.23 6.77 7.73
C THR A 20 -37.75 8.02 8.44
N ALA A 21 -38.58 7.87 9.49
CA ALA A 21 -39.10 8.99 10.24
C ALA A 21 -37.97 9.69 11.04
N PRO A 22 -37.88 11.03 11.02
CA PRO A 22 -36.85 11.79 11.74
C PRO A 22 -37.14 11.89 13.26
N TYR A 23 -38.16 11.20 13.74
CA TYR A 23 -38.58 11.14 15.14
C TYR A 23 -39.07 9.73 15.47
N PRO A 24 -39.01 9.31 16.74
CA PRO A 24 -39.50 8.00 17.15
C PRO A 24 -41.02 7.88 16.93
N VAL A 25 -41.42 6.83 16.21
CA VAL A 25 -42.84 6.54 15.91
C VAL A 25 -43.45 5.48 16.84
N SER A 26 -42.63 4.75 17.59
CA SER A 26 -43.10 3.74 18.56
C SER A 26 -43.52 4.38 19.88
N ARG A 27 -44.63 3.92 20.46
CA ARG A 27 -45.10 4.35 21.79
C ARG A 27 -44.15 3.96 22.93
N MET A 28 -43.33 2.93 22.74
CA MET A 28 -42.33 2.49 23.72
C MET A 28 -40.98 3.19 23.52
N ALA A 29 -40.84 4.04 22.50
CA ALA A 29 -39.59 4.75 22.27
C ALA A 29 -39.36 5.82 23.35
N PRO A 30 -38.09 6.07 23.71
CA PRO A 30 -37.76 7.16 24.63
C PRO A 30 -38.20 8.50 24.05
N ALA A 31 -38.52 9.45 24.94
CA ALA A 31 -38.78 10.82 24.56
C ALA A 31 -37.45 11.51 24.25
N THR A 32 -37.00 11.45 22.99
CA THR A 32 -35.74 12.04 22.54
C THR A 32 -35.97 13.42 21.89
N GLU A 33 -35.12 14.40 22.18
CA GLU A 33 -35.14 15.68 21.47
C GLU A 33 -34.51 15.54 20.08
N LEU A 34 -35.05 16.21 19.06
CA LEU A 34 -34.52 16.17 17.69
C LEU A 34 -33.05 16.64 17.61
N VAL A 35 -32.69 17.59 18.47
CA VAL A 35 -31.32 18.11 18.58
C VAL A 35 -30.37 17.02 19.09
N ASP A 36 -30.82 16.19 20.04
CA ASP A 36 -30.02 15.07 20.55
C ASP A 36 -29.80 14.02 19.47
N MET A 37 -30.83 13.70 18.68
CA MET A 37 -30.68 12.77 17.54
C MET A 37 -29.74 13.33 16.47
N ALA A 38 -29.87 14.61 16.12
CA ALA A 38 -28.96 15.24 15.15
C ALA A 38 -27.50 15.20 15.63
N ARG A 39 -27.28 15.37 16.94
CA ARG A 39 -25.96 15.25 17.55
C ARG A 39 -25.42 13.82 17.49
N GLU A 40 -26.24 12.82 17.82
CA GLU A 40 -25.86 11.41 17.74
C GLU A 40 -25.53 10.99 16.30
N ILE A 41 -26.30 11.44 15.32
CA ILE A 41 -26.01 11.22 13.89
C ILE A 41 -24.66 11.84 13.51
N ALA A 42 -24.40 13.09 13.92
CA ALA A 42 -23.12 13.74 13.64
C ALA A 42 -21.92 13.02 14.31
N GLU A 43 -22.12 12.48 15.51
CA GLU A 43 -21.11 11.68 16.20
C GLU A 43 -20.86 10.34 15.49
N ALA A 44 -21.91 9.66 15.02
CA ALA A 44 -21.82 8.44 14.22
C ALA A 44 -21.10 8.69 12.88
N ASP A 45 -21.44 9.77 12.18
CA ASP A 45 -20.78 10.17 10.93
C ASP A 45 -19.29 10.45 11.13
N LYS A 46 -18.92 11.10 12.24
CA LYS A 46 -17.52 11.32 12.62
C LYS A 46 -16.79 10.00 12.86
N GLN A 47 -17.42 9.04 13.55
CA GLN A 47 -16.84 7.71 13.76
C GLN A 47 -16.66 6.95 12.44
N LEU A 48 -17.64 7.00 11.54
CA LEU A 48 -17.55 6.43 10.20
C LEU A 48 -16.42 7.07 9.39
N GLY A 49 -16.27 8.39 9.45
CA GLY A 49 -15.15 9.11 8.86
C GLY A 49 -13.80 8.59 9.39
N ASN A 50 -13.66 8.46 10.71
CA ASN A 50 -12.42 7.96 11.31
C ASN A 50 -12.09 6.52 10.87
N VAL A 51 -13.08 5.63 10.83
CA VAL A 51 -12.90 4.24 10.42
C VAL A 51 -12.54 4.15 8.94
N THR A 52 -13.21 4.91 8.08
CA THR A 52 -12.91 4.92 6.64
C THR A 52 -11.51 5.48 6.38
N HIS A 53 -11.13 6.58 7.02
CA HIS A 53 -9.77 7.11 6.94
C HIS A 53 -8.70 6.10 7.40
N ALA A 54 -8.93 5.41 8.52
CA ALA A 54 -8.00 4.38 8.99
C ALA A 54 -7.85 3.24 7.98
N LYS A 55 -8.95 2.76 7.39
CA LYS A 55 -8.91 1.72 6.35
C LYS A 55 -8.20 2.19 5.08
N LEU A 56 -8.48 3.41 4.62
CA LEU A 56 -7.79 3.99 3.46
C LEU A 56 -6.28 4.15 3.71
N LYS A 57 -5.88 4.49 4.94
CA LYS A 57 -4.47 4.53 5.31
C LYS A 57 -3.80 3.16 5.19
N VAL A 58 -4.44 2.09 5.69
CA VAL A 58 -3.91 0.72 5.54
C VAL A 58 -3.75 0.34 4.07
N ILE A 59 -4.73 0.67 3.23
CA ILE A 59 -4.65 0.41 1.78
C ILE A 59 -3.49 1.20 1.15
N ALA A 60 -3.32 2.47 1.52
CA ALA A 60 -2.22 3.30 1.01
C ALA A 60 -0.85 2.71 1.40
N ASP A 61 -0.69 2.26 2.65
CA ASP A 61 0.55 1.63 3.11
C ASP A 61 0.82 0.33 2.32
N GLN A 62 -0.20 -0.49 2.10
CA GLN A 62 -0.09 -1.69 1.26
C GLN A 62 0.35 -1.35 -0.17
N MET A 63 -0.26 -0.33 -0.80
CA MET A 63 0.15 0.11 -2.15
C MET A 63 1.60 0.57 -2.18
N GLN A 64 2.07 1.31 -1.17
CA GLN A 64 3.47 1.72 -1.10
C GLN A 64 4.42 0.52 -0.99
N THR A 65 4.08 -0.49 -0.19
CA THR A 65 4.90 -1.71 -0.09
C THR A 65 4.97 -2.46 -1.42
N LEU A 66 3.84 -2.60 -2.12
CA LEU A 66 3.77 -3.22 -3.44
C LEU A 66 4.60 -2.45 -4.48
N GLN A 67 4.55 -1.11 -4.46
CA GLN A 67 5.38 -0.28 -5.34
C GLN A 67 6.88 -0.46 -5.06
N GLN A 68 7.29 -0.55 -3.81
CA GLN A 68 8.69 -0.82 -3.45
C GLN A 68 9.14 -2.21 -3.91
N GLN A 69 8.28 -3.22 -3.75
CA GLN A 69 8.54 -4.56 -4.25
C GLN A 69 8.69 -4.56 -5.77
N ALA A 70 7.80 -3.88 -6.49
CA ALA A 70 7.88 -3.73 -7.94
C ALA A 70 9.21 -3.08 -8.37
N ARG A 71 9.65 -2.00 -7.70
CA ARG A 71 10.95 -1.36 -7.97
C ARG A 71 12.11 -2.34 -7.80
N ARG A 72 12.14 -3.12 -6.71
CA ARG A 72 13.19 -4.12 -6.46
C ARG A 72 13.22 -5.20 -7.55
N VAL A 73 12.05 -5.64 -8.02
CA VAL A 73 11.95 -6.63 -9.10
C VAL A 73 12.51 -6.06 -10.41
N LEU A 74 12.16 -4.80 -10.74
CA LEU A 74 12.67 -4.13 -11.94
C LEU A 74 14.19 -3.93 -11.89
N GLU A 75 14.74 -3.47 -10.76
CA GLU A 75 16.19 -3.33 -10.56
C GLU A 75 16.92 -4.67 -10.69
N ARG A 76 16.35 -5.75 -10.14
CA ARG A 76 16.90 -7.09 -10.29
C ARG A 76 16.86 -7.55 -11.75
N ALA A 77 15.73 -7.38 -12.42
CA ALA A 77 15.60 -7.72 -13.84
C ALA A 77 16.60 -6.94 -14.71
N GLN A 78 16.80 -5.65 -14.43
CA GLN A 78 17.79 -4.83 -15.12
C GLN A 78 19.22 -5.34 -14.88
N ARG A 79 19.59 -5.66 -13.64
CA ARG A 79 20.90 -6.25 -13.32
C ARG A 79 21.11 -7.59 -14.00
N ASP A 80 20.10 -8.45 -13.98
CA ASP A 80 20.15 -9.76 -14.62
C ASP A 80 20.28 -9.62 -16.15
N GLN A 81 19.62 -8.63 -16.75
CA GLN A 81 19.76 -8.29 -18.17
C GLN A 81 21.15 -7.75 -18.51
N LEU A 82 21.74 -6.91 -17.65
CA LEU A 82 23.12 -6.44 -17.80
C LEU A 82 24.11 -7.60 -17.72
N LEU A 83 23.95 -8.52 -16.77
CA LEU A 83 24.76 -9.74 -16.68
C LEU A 83 24.61 -10.61 -17.92
N HIS A 84 23.39 -10.79 -18.42
CA HIS A 84 23.15 -11.56 -19.64
C HIS A 84 23.87 -10.94 -20.85
N ARG A 85 23.81 -9.61 -20.99
CA ARG A 85 24.41 -8.86 -22.11
C ARG A 85 25.92 -8.61 -21.98
N ALA A 86 26.50 -8.73 -20.79
CA ALA A 86 27.93 -8.54 -20.59
C ALA A 86 28.74 -9.49 -21.49
N ARG A 87 29.79 -8.95 -22.14
CA ARG A 87 30.70 -9.76 -22.94
C ARG A 87 31.66 -10.48 -21.99
N CYS A 88 31.66 -11.80 -22.03
CA CYS A 88 32.59 -12.64 -21.28
C CYS A 88 33.63 -13.18 -22.25
N ASN A 89 34.92 -13.11 -21.89
CA ASN A 89 36.00 -13.78 -22.64
C ASN A 89 36.05 -15.30 -22.40
N PHE A 90 35.08 -15.85 -21.65
CA PHE A 90 35.03 -17.25 -21.26
C PHE A 90 33.59 -17.77 -21.36
N SER A 91 33.45 -19.10 -21.47
CA SER A 91 32.14 -19.77 -21.48
C SER A 91 31.54 -19.83 -20.07
N ARG A 92 30.31 -19.32 -19.90
CA ARG A 92 29.60 -19.29 -18.61
C ARG A 92 29.21 -20.71 -18.19
N GLN A 93 29.77 -21.17 -17.08
CA GLN A 93 29.45 -22.46 -16.47
C GLN A 93 28.44 -22.26 -15.33
N PRO A 94 27.36 -23.06 -15.26
CA PRO A 94 26.41 -22.99 -14.16
C PRO A 94 27.10 -23.36 -12.83
N GLY A 95 26.68 -22.71 -11.74
CA GLY A 95 27.21 -22.95 -10.38
C GLY A 95 28.52 -22.22 -10.05
N LYS A 96 29.11 -21.47 -10.99
CA LYS A 96 30.29 -20.63 -10.73
C LYS A 96 29.88 -19.19 -10.43
N ARG A 97 30.57 -18.57 -9.49
CA ARG A 97 30.40 -17.14 -9.16
C ARG A 97 31.33 -16.31 -10.04
N TYR A 98 30.74 -15.34 -10.72
CA TYR A 98 31.49 -14.43 -11.59
C TYR A 98 31.37 -13.00 -11.08
N HIS A 99 32.45 -12.23 -11.19
CA HIS A 99 32.48 -10.83 -10.81
C HIS A 99 32.38 -9.97 -12.06
N LEU A 100 31.47 -9.00 -12.06
CA LEU A 100 31.32 -8.05 -13.15
C LEU A 100 32.09 -6.77 -12.80
N TYR A 101 33.07 -6.42 -13.62
CA TYR A 101 33.85 -5.19 -13.50
C TYR A 101 33.43 -4.22 -14.60
N GLN A 102 33.38 -2.92 -14.29
CA GLN A 102 33.10 -1.87 -15.26
C GLN A 102 34.33 -0.97 -15.44
N PRO A 103 35.23 -1.28 -16.38
CA PRO A 103 36.25 -0.33 -16.82
C PRO A 103 35.65 0.60 -17.89
N GLY A 104 35.34 1.84 -17.52
CA GLY A 104 34.84 2.86 -18.46
C GLY A 104 33.42 2.57 -18.98
N SER A 105 33.29 2.11 -20.23
CA SER A 105 32.04 2.10 -21.00
C SER A 105 31.35 0.73 -21.18
N ARG A 106 31.98 -0.39 -20.77
CA ARG A 106 31.41 -1.72 -21.02
C ARG A 106 31.71 -2.69 -19.88
N TYR A 107 30.69 -3.42 -19.45
CA TYR A 107 30.80 -4.42 -18.39
C TYR A 107 31.57 -5.65 -18.85
N PHE A 108 32.56 -6.08 -18.07
CA PHE A 108 33.38 -7.26 -18.30
C PHE A 108 33.22 -8.26 -17.17
N CYS A 109 32.99 -9.52 -17.51
CA CYS A 109 32.86 -10.59 -16.53
C CYS A 109 34.23 -11.24 -16.32
N GLY A 110 34.67 -11.39 -15.06
CA GLY A 110 35.91 -12.06 -14.67
C GLY A 110 35.64 -13.19 -13.67
N SER A 111 36.36 -14.30 -13.83
CA SER A 111 36.40 -15.41 -12.87
C SER A 111 37.62 -15.23 -11.97
N LEU A 112 37.44 -15.30 -10.64
CA LEU A 112 38.55 -15.25 -9.67
C LEU A 112 39.54 -16.43 -9.80
N PHE A 113 39.23 -17.42 -10.64
CA PHE A 113 40.05 -18.62 -10.83
C PHE A 113 41.20 -18.44 -11.85
N TRP A 114 41.36 -17.25 -12.45
CA TRP A 114 42.46 -16.98 -13.39
C TRP A 114 43.43 -15.91 -12.89
N ALA A 115 43.90 -16.10 -11.65
CA ALA A 115 45.03 -15.39 -11.08
C ALA A 115 46.25 -16.31 -10.85
N SER A 116 46.46 -17.32 -11.72
CA SER A 116 47.76 -17.98 -11.82
C SER A 116 47.94 -18.66 -13.18
N LYS A 117 48.73 -18.01 -14.04
CA LYS A 117 49.80 -18.56 -14.88
C LYS A 117 50.17 -17.51 -15.95
N PRO A 118 51.30 -16.79 -15.84
CA PRO A 118 51.92 -16.27 -17.03
C PRO A 118 52.35 -17.48 -17.88
N LYS A 119 51.87 -17.57 -19.13
CA LYS A 119 52.52 -18.39 -20.15
C LYS A 119 53.73 -17.61 -20.64
N GLN A 120 54.89 -17.82 -20.03
CA GLN A 120 56.15 -17.67 -20.76
C GLN A 120 56.74 -19.06 -20.95
N ALA A 121 56.50 -19.59 -22.14
CA ALA A 121 57.28 -20.67 -22.70
C ALA A 121 57.24 -20.49 -24.23
N ALA A 122 58.26 -19.82 -24.74
CA ALA A 122 58.78 -20.05 -26.08
C ALA A 122 60.26 -19.67 -26.03
N ASN A 123 61.09 -20.69 -25.79
CA ASN A 123 62.48 -20.67 -26.20
C ASN A 123 62.54 -20.43 -27.71
N THR A 124 63.29 -19.44 -28.15
CA THR A 124 64.26 -19.56 -29.26
C THR A 124 65.35 -18.53 -29.02
#